data_AF-A0A355ZZJ6-F1
#
_entry.id   AF-A0A355ZZJ6-F1
#
_cell.length_a   1.000
_cell.length_b   1.000
_cell.length_c   1.000
_cell.angle_alpha   90.00
_cell.angle_beta   90.00
_cell.angle_gamma   90.00
#
_symmetry.space_group_name_H-M   'P 1'
#
loop_
_entity.id
_entity.type
_entity.pdbx_description
1 polymer ?
#
loop_
_entity_poly.entity_id
_entity_poly.type
_entity_poly.pdbx_seq_one_letter_code
_entity_poly.pdbx_strand_id
1 'polypeptide(L)'
;MRFATRVMGVTPMATDEATIKLGIAKLFAFIQQMGLPTAIHEVTSEKPDFYHLADLSFGKGHLGGFKKLTHDDAVNIFKSVL
;
A
#
# COMPACT_ATOMS: atom_id res chain seq x y z
N MET A 1 -4.19 7.33 -12.45
CA MET A 1 -5.46 6.80 -13.02
C MET A 1 -5.30 5.57 -13.93
N ARG A 2 -4.26 5.49 -14.79
CA ARG A 2 -4.14 4.39 -15.79
C ARG A 2 -4.23 2.98 -15.23
N PHE A 3 -3.63 2.72 -14.07
CA PHE A 3 -3.70 1.39 -13.42
C PHE A 3 -5.14 1.00 -13.07
N ALA A 4 -5.87 1.90 -12.39
CA ALA A 4 -7.26 1.65 -12.01
C ALA A 4 -8.15 1.36 -13.22
N THR A 5 -8.02 2.14 -14.31
CA THR A 5 -8.91 2.00 -15.46
C THR A 5 -8.54 0.87 -16.40
N ARG A 6 -7.24 0.68 -16.69
CA ARG A 6 -6.77 -0.29 -17.70
C ARG A 6 -6.47 -1.67 -17.15
N VAL A 7 -6.18 -1.80 -15.86
CA VAL A 7 -5.81 -3.08 -15.24
C VAL A 7 -6.91 -3.55 -14.31
N MET A 8 -7.37 -2.68 -13.41
CA MET A 8 -8.40 -3.04 -12.43
C MET A 8 -9.85 -2.88 -12.96
N GLY A 9 -10.02 -2.46 -14.21
CA GLY A 9 -11.34 -2.30 -14.83
C GLY A 9 -12.25 -1.34 -14.08
N VAL A 10 -11.70 -0.24 -13.54
CA VAL A 10 -12.48 0.81 -12.89
C VAL A 10 -12.94 1.82 -13.93
N THR A 11 -14.24 2.09 -13.98
CA THR A 11 -14.77 3.21 -14.77
C THR A 11 -14.44 4.53 -14.06
N PRO A 12 -13.96 5.57 -14.76
CA PRO A 12 -13.70 6.87 -14.14
C PRO A 12 -14.91 7.40 -13.36
N MET A 13 -14.67 7.83 -12.13
CA MET A 13 -15.67 8.37 -11.22
C MET A 13 -15.67 9.91 -11.25
N ALA A 14 -16.54 10.53 -10.45
CA ALA A 14 -16.65 11.98 -10.34
C ALA A 14 -15.32 12.68 -9.95
N THR A 15 -14.43 11.98 -9.24
CA THR A 15 -13.10 12.48 -8.92
C THR A 15 -12.01 11.45 -9.19
N ASP A 16 -10.81 11.93 -9.49
CA ASP A 16 -9.62 11.09 -9.64
C ASP A 16 -9.34 10.30 -8.36
N GLU A 17 -9.51 10.93 -7.20
CA GLU A 17 -9.32 10.28 -5.89
C GLU A 17 -10.28 9.11 -5.69
N ALA A 18 -11.56 9.26 -6.05
CA ALA A 18 -12.54 8.18 -5.97
C ALA A 18 -12.16 7.02 -6.90
N THR A 19 -11.73 7.34 -8.13
CA THR A 19 -11.26 6.34 -9.11
C THR A 19 -10.03 5.57 -8.59
N ILE A 20 -9.08 6.28 -7.97
CA ILE A 20 -7.87 5.70 -7.38
C ILE A 20 -8.22 4.81 -6.19
N LYS A 21 -9.07 5.28 -5.27
CA LYS A 21 -9.52 4.52 -4.10
C LYS A 21 -10.17 3.20 -4.50
N LEU A 22 -11.06 3.22 -5.50
CA LEU A 22 -11.68 1.99 -6.00
C LEU A 22 -10.67 1.06 -6.68
N GLY A 23 -9.69 1.62 -7.40
CA GLY A 23 -8.59 0.84 -7.98
C GLY A 23 -7.76 0.11 -6.92
N ILE A 24 -7.43 0.78 -5.81
CA ILE A 24 -6.72 0.18 -4.67
C ILE A 24 -7.59 -0.90 -4.04
N ALA A 25 -8.87 -0.63 -3.76
CA ALA A 25 -9.77 -1.61 -3.15
C ALA A 25 -9.90 -2.90 -3.98
N LYS A 26 -9.98 -2.78 -5.31
CA LYS A 26 -10.00 -3.96 -6.19
C LYS A 26 -8.69 -4.75 -6.15
N LEU A 27 -7.55 -4.08 -5.97
CA LEU A 27 -6.26 -4.76 -5.86
C LEU A 27 -6.19 -5.57 -4.55
N PHE A 28 -6.64 -4.99 -3.43
CA PHE A 28 -6.77 -5.70 -2.16
C PHE A 28 -7.66 -6.93 -2.29
N ALA A 29 -8.84 -6.78 -2.89
CA ALA A 29 -9.77 -7.89 -3.11
C ALA A 29 -9.15 -9.00 -3.97
N PHE A 30 -8.39 -8.65 -5.01
CA PHE A 30 -7.68 -9.63 -5.84
C PHE A 30 -6.61 -10.42 -5.06
N ILE A 31 -5.80 -9.74 -4.25
CA ILE A 31 -4.77 -10.38 -3.41
C ILE A 31 -5.42 -11.35 -2.41
N GLN A 32 -6.51 -10.91 -1.75
CA GLN A 32 -7.28 -11.75 -0.83
C GLN A 32 -7.92 -12.96 -1.52
N GLN A 33 -8.43 -12.80 -2.75
CA GLN A 33 -8.98 -13.91 -3.54
C GLN A 33 -7.92 -14.97 -3.90
N MET A 34 -6.65 -14.59 -4.00
CA MET A 34 -5.54 -15.53 -4.16
C MET A 34 -5.14 -16.22 -2.86
N GLY A 35 -5.81 -15.92 -1.74
CA GLY A 35 -5.48 -16.45 -0.41
C GLY A 35 -4.25 -15.80 0.21
N LEU A 36 -3.86 -14.62 -0.27
CA LEU A 36 -2.72 -13.87 0.27
C LEU A 36 -3.18 -12.81 1.27
N PRO A 37 -2.43 -12.61 2.37
CA PRO A 37 -2.73 -11.60 3.37
C PRO A 37 -2.50 -10.19 2.82
N THR A 38 -3.30 -9.25 3.29
CA THR A 38 -3.23 -7.82 2.93
C THR A 38 -2.94 -6.90 4.12
N ALA A 39 -2.98 -7.45 5.34
CA ALA A 39 -2.66 -6.75 6.56
C ALA A 39 -1.66 -7.56 7.42
N ILE A 40 -0.87 -6.87 8.23
CA ILE A 40 0.21 -7.49 9.01
C ILE A 40 -0.35 -8.45 10.07
N HIS A 41 -1.51 -8.12 10.66
CA HIS A 41 -2.14 -8.97 11.66
C HIS A 41 -2.63 -10.33 11.11
N GLU A 42 -2.71 -10.49 9.79
CA GLU A 42 -3.08 -11.75 9.14
C GLU A 42 -1.89 -12.74 9.09
N VAL A 43 -0.65 -12.27 9.27
CA VAL A 43 0.57 -13.10 9.23
C VAL A 43 1.25 -13.26 10.58
N THR A 44 1.01 -12.34 11.52
CA THR A 44 1.59 -12.42 12.86
C THR A 44 0.70 -11.72 13.90
N SER A 45 0.70 -12.24 15.12
CA SER A 45 0.09 -11.60 16.29
C SER A 45 1.05 -10.64 17.01
N GLU A 46 2.32 -10.62 16.62
CA GLU A 46 3.32 -9.75 17.23
C GLU A 46 3.12 -8.32 16.77
N LYS A 47 3.17 -7.38 17.71
CA LYS A 47 3.14 -5.95 17.39
C LYS A 47 4.48 -5.57 16.74
N PRO A 48 4.49 -5.13 15.47
CA PRO A 48 5.74 -4.79 14.81
C PRO A 48 6.35 -3.51 15.37
N ASP A 49 7.68 -3.45 15.42
CA ASP A 49 8.39 -2.19 15.59
C ASP A 49 8.46 -1.46 14.24
N PHE A 50 7.50 -0.55 14.02
CA PHE A 50 7.39 0.19 12.76
C PHE A 50 8.58 1.11 12.47
N TYR A 51 9.26 1.63 13.51
CA TYR A 51 10.44 2.46 13.31
C TYR A 51 11.61 1.59 12.86
N HIS A 52 11.79 0.44 13.49
CA HIS A 52 12.81 -0.52 13.07
C HIS A 52 12.56 -1.04 11.64
N LEU A 53 11.30 -1.36 11.29
CA LEU A 53 10.94 -1.76 9.91
C LEU A 53 11.20 -0.65 8.90
N ALA A 54 10.90 0.60 9.26
CA ALA A 54 11.23 1.75 8.42
C ALA A 54 12.75 1.88 8.25
N ASP A 55 13.54 1.80 9.32
CA ASP A 55 15.02 1.85 9.26
C ASP A 55 15.59 0.79 8.30
N LEU A 56 15.12 -0.44 8.41
CA LEU A 56 15.52 -1.55 7.53
C LEU A 56 15.16 -1.30 6.06
N SER A 57 14.09 -0.55 5.80
CA SER A 57 13.61 -0.27 4.44
C SER A 57 14.48 0.74 3.69
N PHE A 58 15.13 1.68 4.38
CA PHE A 58 15.90 2.76 3.73
C PHE A 58 17.30 2.33 3.23
N GLY A 59 17.88 1.24 3.75
CA GLY A 59 19.15 0.70 3.28
C GLY A 59 20.24 1.78 3.05
N LYS A 60 20.92 1.74 1.90
CA LYS A 60 21.92 2.76 1.48
C LYS A 60 21.34 3.85 0.55
N GLY A 61 20.02 3.95 0.42
CA GLY A 61 19.37 4.74 -0.63
C GLY A 61 18.19 5.58 -0.15
N HIS A 62 17.41 6.06 -1.12
CA HIS A 62 16.14 6.73 -0.85
C HIS A 62 15.00 5.86 -1.37
N LEU A 63 13.88 5.84 -0.64
CA LEU A 63 12.66 5.16 -1.07
C LEU A 63 11.80 6.07 -1.95
N GLY A 64 11.05 5.45 -2.86
CA GLY A 64 10.01 6.08 -3.66
C GLY A 64 10.47 6.63 -5.02
N GLY A 65 9.93 6.05 -6.10
CA GLY A 65 10.24 6.44 -7.48
C GLY A 65 9.43 7.62 -8.04
N PHE A 66 8.22 7.86 -7.51
CA PHE A 66 7.35 8.96 -7.94
C PHE A 66 7.38 10.15 -6.97
N LYS A 67 7.53 9.87 -5.68
CA LYS A 67 7.76 10.82 -4.60
C LYS A 67 8.88 10.24 -3.75
N LYS A 68 9.89 11.05 -3.41
CA LYS A 68 10.87 10.66 -2.39
C LYS A 68 10.14 10.49 -1.06
N LEU A 69 10.19 9.29 -0.50
CA LEU A 69 9.57 9.00 0.79
C LEU A 69 10.51 9.40 1.92
N THR A 70 9.95 10.03 2.95
CA THR A 70 10.65 10.26 4.21
C THR A 70 10.55 9.02 5.10
N HIS A 71 11.35 8.97 6.17
CA HIS A 71 11.24 7.92 7.18
C HIS A 71 9.82 7.83 7.75
N ASP A 72 9.24 8.98 8.11
CA ASP A 72 7.86 9.07 8.60
C ASP A 72 6.83 8.58 7.56
N ASP A 73 7.05 8.82 6.26
CA ASP A 73 6.19 8.27 5.22
C ASP A 73 6.19 6.73 5.26
N ALA A 74 7.36 6.10 5.46
CA ALA A 74 7.46 4.64 5.57
C ALA A 74 6.78 4.10 6.84
N VAL A 75 7.00 4.75 7.99
CA VAL A 75 6.32 4.41 9.25
C VAL A 75 4.80 4.47 9.08
N ASN A 76 4.30 5.52 8.41
CA ASN A 76 2.87 5.69 8.18
C ASN A 76 2.30 4.65 7.21
N ILE A 77 3.07 4.24 6.19
CA ILE A 77 2.67 3.15 5.29
C ILE A 77 2.51 1.84 6.08
N PHE A 78 3.47 1.45 6.92
CA PHE A 78 3.34 0.24 7.74
C PHE A 78 2.14 0.30 8.68
N LYS A 79 1.87 1.47 9.29
CA LYS A 79 0.69 1.65 10.14
C LYS A 79 -0.64 1.60 9.39
N SER A 80 -0.64 1.83 8.07
CA SER A 80 -1.86 1.84 7.26
C SER A 80 -2.40 0.44 6.90
N VAL A 81 -1.57 -0.59 7.09
CA VAL A 81 -1.89 -2.01 6.79
C VAL A 81 -1.88 -2.86 8.06
N LEU A 82 -2.16 -2.22 9.19
CA LEU A 82 -2.41 -2.84 10.49
C LEU A 82 -3.82 -3.40 10.60
#